data_AF-E2ZJK3-F1
#
_entry.id   AF-E2ZJK3-F1
#
_cell.length_a   1.000
_cell.length_b   1.000
_cell.length_c   1.000
_cell.angle_alpha   90.00
_cell.angle_beta   90.00
_cell.angle_gamma   90.00
#
_symmetry.space_group_name_H-M   'P 1'
#
loop_
_entity.id
_entity.type
_entity.pdbx_description
1 polymer ?
#
loop_
_entity_poly.entity_id
_entity_poly.type
_entity_poly.pdbx_seq_one_letter_code
_entity_poly.pdbx_strand_id
1 'polypeptide(L)'
;MTSTLLFRDKLSFGGTERMQTYTTQMDAARKGIITPQMEIVAKKEYRTTEEIRQWVAEGKVAIPANKHHECLNPEGVGSMLRTKINVNLGVSRDCKDYNVEMQKVMSAVNMGAEAIMDLSSHGNTQPFRQKLTHECPVMIGTVPVYDSVIHYQRDLAELTAQDFIDVVRLHAEDGVDFVTLHCGITRKTIEQIRKHKRKMNIVSRGGSLVFAWMSMTGNENPFYEHFDEICEICAEHDVTISLGDACRPGCLADATDVCQIEELVRLGELTKRAWAHNVQVMVEGPGHVPLNQVAANMEVQKSICMGAPFYVLGPLVTDIAPGYDHITAAIGGAVAAASGAAFLCYVTPAEHLALPNVDDVKQGIVASKIAAHAADIAKGIPHARDIDDKMGDARRVLDWDAQFACALDPETAKAIRDARLPEDDHSDTCSMCGKFCAVRSMNKALAGEYIDIL
;
A
#
# COMPACT_ATOMS: atom_id res chain seq x y z
N MET A 1 3.21 -31.72 -39.81
CA MET A 1 3.42 -33.01 -39.08
C MET A 1 4.23 -32.64 -37.86
N THR A 2 3.79 -32.69 -36.61
CA THR A 2 2.75 -33.45 -35.89
C THR A 2 2.43 -32.64 -34.62
N SER A 3 1.24 -32.06 -34.52
CA SER A 3 0.24 -32.33 -33.47
C SER A 3 0.79 -32.79 -32.12
N THR A 4 0.69 -31.95 -31.08
CA THR A 4 0.50 -32.44 -29.69
C THR A 4 -0.41 -31.48 -28.91
N LEU A 5 -1.69 -31.87 -28.87
CA LEU A 5 -2.69 -31.75 -27.80
C LEU A 5 -2.71 -30.53 -26.86
N LEU A 6 -3.76 -29.73 -27.09
CA LEU A 6 -4.51 -28.97 -26.10
C LEU A 6 -4.93 -29.84 -24.90
N PHE A 7 -4.55 -29.44 -23.69
CA PHE A 7 -5.31 -29.74 -22.48
C PHE A 7 -6.00 -28.45 -22.03
N ARG A 8 -7.24 -28.29 -22.49
CA ARG A 8 -8.24 -27.41 -21.87
C ARG A 8 -8.95 -28.25 -20.82
N ASP A 9 -8.54 -28.16 -19.57
CA ASP A 9 -9.36 -28.66 -18.46
C ASP A 9 -10.54 -27.71 -18.28
N LYS A 10 -11.65 -28.05 -18.95
CA LYS A 10 -12.97 -27.54 -18.60
C LYS A 10 -13.38 -28.18 -17.28
N LEU A 11 -13.09 -27.51 -16.17
CA LEU A 11 -13.86 -27.70 -14.94
C LEU A 11 -15.24 -27.07 -15.16
N SER A 12 -16.20 -27.88 -15.60
CA SER A 12 -17.61 -27.54 -15.54
C SER A 12 -18.04 -27.57 -14.06
N PHE A 13 -18.08 -26.40 -13.43
CA PHE A 13 -18.78 -26.26 -12.16
C PHE A 13 -20.29 -26.29 -12.44
N GLY A 14 -20.88 -27.47 -12.25
CA GLY A 14 -22.32 -27.63 -12.15
C GLY A 14 -22.85 -26.79 -10.98
N GLY A 15 -23.95 -26.10 -11.24
CA GLY A 15 -24.64 -25.25 -10.27
C GLY A 15 -25.04 -26.02 -9.02
N THR A 16 -24.41 -25.65 -7.92
CA THR A 16 -25.02 -25.59 -6.60
C THR A 16 -24.50 -24.29 -6.02
N GLU A 17 -25.36 -23.28 -5.84
CA GLU A 17 -25.08 -22.17 -4.93
C GLU A 17 -24.72 -22.80 -3.58
N ARG A 18 -23.43 -22.96 -3.30
CA ARG A 18 -22.98 -23.16 -1.93
C ARG A 18 -23.36 -21.86 -1.25
N MET A 19 -24.43 -21.86 -0.46
CA MET A 19 -24.70 -20.78 0.48
C MET A 19 -23.38 -20.46 1.17
N GLN A 20 -22.79 -19.30 0.86
CA GLN A 20 -21.59 -18.85 1.55
C GLN A 20 -21.93 -18.81 3.04
N THR A 21 -21.26 -19.66 3.82
CA THR A 21 -21.52 -19.81 5.26
C THR A 21 -20.95 -18.66 6.08
N TYR A 22 -20.33 -17.67 5.42
CA TYR A 22 -19.71 -16.50 6.01
C TYR A 22 -19.88 -15.27 5.12
N THR A 23 -19.81 -14.08 5.72
CA THR A 23 -19.95 -12.79 5.01
C THR A 23 -18.61 -12.23 4.54
N THR A 24 -17.57 -12.30 5.38
CA THR A 24 -16.24 -11.71 5.15
C THR A 24 -15.13 -12.68 5.55
N GLN A 25 -13.87 -12.40 5.19
CA GLN A 25 -12.72 -13.18 5.72
C GLN A 25 -12.66 -13.19 7.25
N MET A 26 -13.01 -12.07 7.91
CA MET A 26 -13.05 -12.00 9.38
C MET A 26 -14.16 -12.87 9.97
N ASP A 27 -15.35 -12.89 9.36
CA ASP A 27 -16.45 -13.76 9.78
C ASP A 27 -16.09 -15.25 9.59
N ALA A 28 -15.50 -15.60 8.44
CA ALA A 28 -15.00 -16.95 8.17
C ALA A 28 -13.98 -17.38 9.24
N ALA A 29 -13.00 -16.51 9.50
CA ALA A 29 -11.95 -16.76 10.46
C ALA A 29 -12.51 -16.99 11.87
N ARG A 30 -13.45 -16.16 12.34
CA ARG A 30 -14.09 -16.30 13.66
C ARG A 30 -14.93 -17.56 13.80
N LYS A 31 -15.49 -18.05 12.69
CA LYS A 31 -16.21 -19.34 12.63
C LYS A 31 -15.28 -20.55 12.52
N GLY A 32 -13.95 -20.35 12.50
CA GLY A 32 -12.98 -21.43 12.36
C GLY A 32 -12.84 -21.95 10.92
N ILE A 33 -13.32 -21.20 9.93
CA ILE A 33 -13.27 -21.58 8.52
C ILE A 33 -11.96 -21.05 7.92
N ILE A 34 -11.20 -21.94 7.27
CA ILE A 34 -10.04 -21.57 6.44
C ILE A 34 -10.52 -21.37 5.01
N THR A 35 -10.33 -20.16 4.48
CA THR A 35 -10.74 -19.81 3.11
C THR A 35 -9.59 -20.04 2.12
N PRO A 36 -9.86 -20.18 0.81
CA PRO A 36 -8.82 -20.23 -0.22
C PRO A 36 -7.87 -19.03 -0.18
N GLN A 37 -8.39 -17.84 0.14
CA GLN A 37 -7.60 -16.63 0.29
C GLN A 37 -6.58 -16.77 1.44
N MET A 38 -6.99 -17.31 2.59
CA MET A 38 -6.07 -17.57 3.72
C MET A 38 -4.99 -18.59 3.36
N GLU A 39 -5.30 -19.62 2.57
CA GLU A 39 -4.31 -20.60 2.08
C GLU A 39 -3.24 -19.96 1.19
N ILE A 40 -3.67 -19.08 0.26
CA ILE A 40 -2.76 -18.35 -0.61
C ILE A 40 -1.85 -17.44 0.21
N VAL A 41 -2.41 -16.66 1.13
CA VAL A 41 -1.65 -15.75 2.01
C VAL A 41 -0.67 -16.53 2.88
N ALA A 42 -1.10 -17.63 3.51
CA ALA A 42 -0.23 -18.48 4.33
C ALA A 42 0.99 -18.98 3.54
N LYS A 43 0.76 -19.44 2.30
CA LYS A 43 1.84 -19.89 1.41
C LYS A 43 2.80 -18.77 1.04
N LYS A 44 2.30 -17.59 0.66
CA LYS A 44 3.13 -16.42 0.29
C LYS A 44 3.99 -15.91 1.44
N GLU A 45 3.47 -16.01 2.66
CA GLU A 45 4.10 -15.48 3.88
C GLU A 45 4.92 -16.52 4.66
N TYR A 46 5.02 -17.76 4.16
CA TYR A 46 5.67 -18.88 4.86
C TYR A 46 5.10 -19.10 6.27
N ARG A 47 3.78 -19.03 6.38
CA ARG A 47 3.01 -19.24 7.62
C ARG A 47 2.06 -20.42 7.47
N THR A 48 1.55 -20.89 8.61
CA THR A 48 0.46 -21.86 8.62
C THR A 48 -0.88 -21.17 8.35
N THR A 49 -1.83 -21.91 7.79
CA THR A 49 -3.19 -21.42 7.57
C THR A 49 -3.89 -21.08 8.88
N GLU A 50 -3.58 -21.79 9.95
CA GLU A 50 -4.16 -21.55 11.28
C GLU A 50 -3.64 -20.25 11.90
N GLU A 51 -2.35 -19.92 11.75
CA GLU A 51 -1.82 -18.60 12.16
C GLU A 51 -2.54 -17.47 11.43
N ILE A 52 -2.67 -17.58 10.09
CA ILE A 52 -3.37 -16.58 9.29
C ILE A 52 -4.83 -16.45 9.72
N ARG A 53 -5.55 -17.57 9.83
CA ARG A 53 -6.95 -17.57 10.28
C ARG A 53 -7.09 -16.92 11.65
N GLN A 54 -6.24 -17.26 12.61
CA GLN A 54 -6.28 -16.68 13.94
C GLN A 54 -6.05 -15.16 13.91
N TRP A 55 -5.04 -14.68 13.19
CA TRP A 55 -4.76 -13.25 13.12
C TRP A 55 -5.84 -12.46 12.37
N VAL A 56 -6.50 -13.06 11.37
CA VAL A 56 -7.67 -12.46 10.71
C VAL A 56 -8.86 -12.39 11.67
N ALA A 57 -9.12 -13.45 12.46
CA ALA A 57 -10.21 -13.44 13.45
C ALA A 57 -10.02 -12.37 14.54
N GLU A 58 -8.77 -12.15 14.94
CA GLU A 58 -8.34 -11.13 15.91
C GLU A 58 -8.29 -9.71 15.30
N GLY A 59 -8.41 -9.57 13.97
CA GLY A 59 -8.31 -8.28 13.27
C GLY A 59 -6.89 -7.74 13.13
N LYS A 60 -5.86 -8.54 13.42
CA LYS A 60 -4.43 -8.17 13.30
C LYS A 60 -3.87 -8.36 11.89
N VAL A 61 -4.57 -9.14 11.06
CA VAL A 61 -4.33 -9.28 9.64
C VAL A 61 -5.63 -8.97 8.91
N ALA A 62 -5.57 -8.14 7.87
CA ALA A 62 -6.64 -7.98 6.90
C ALA A 62 -6.26 -8.69 5.60
N ILE A 63 -7.23 -9.28 4.93
CA ILE A 63 -7.13 -9.79 3.57
C ILE A 63 -8.22 -9.09 2.75
N PRO A 64 -7.91 -7.91 2.16
CA PRO A 64 -8.82 -7.20 1.27
C PRO A 64 -9.10 -8.09 0.05
N ALA A 65 -10.33 -8.60 -0.04
CA ALA A 65 -10.72 -9.58 -1.04
C ALA A 65 -12.23 -9.49 -1.30
N ASN A 66 -12.64 -8.42 -1.99
CA ASN A 66 -14.03 -8.25 -2.36
C ASN A 66 -14.47 -9.43 -3.24
N LYS A 67 -15.69 -9.91 -3.00
CA LYS A 67 -16.27 -11.07 -3.71
C LYS A 67 -16.36 -10.87 -5.22
N HIS A 68 -16.46 -9.62 -5.68
CA HIS A 68 -16.55 -9.27 -7.10
C HIS A 68 -15.18 -9.11 -7.77
N HIS A 69 -14.08 -9.11 -7.01
CA HIS A 69 -12.73 -9.04 -7.56
C HIS A 69 -12.19 -10.44 -7.90
N GLU A 70 -12.73 -11.06 -8.95
CA GLU A 70 -12.47 -12.47 -9.27
C GLU A 70 -11.03 -12.78 -9.74
N CYS A 71 -10.30 -11.79 -10.26
CA CYS A 71 -8.93 -11.96 -10.73
C CYS A 71 -7.85 -11.74 -9.65
N LEU A 72 -8.26 -11.41 -8.42
CA LEU A 72 -7.38 -11.11 -7.30
C LEU A 72 -6.44 -12.28 -6.97
N ASN A 73 -5.16 -11.94 -6.76
CA ASN A 73 -4.16 -12.78 -6.14
C ASN A 73 -3.93 -12.29 -4.69
N PRO A 74 -4.65 -12.84 -3.69
CA PRO A 74 -4.81 -12.21 -2.38
C PRO A 74 -3.50 -11.98 -1.63
N GLU A 75 -3.43 -10.89 -0.88
CA GLU A 75 -2.32 -10.55 0.01
C GLU A 75 -2.83 -10.34 1.44
N GLY A 76 -2.01 -10.71 2.42
CA GLY A 76 -2.27 -10.43 3.83
C GLY A 76 -1.57 -9.15 4.27
N VAL A 77 -2.32 -8.25 4.91
CA VAL A 77 -1.81 -7.00 5.46
C VAL A 77 -1.79 -7.11 6.98
N GLY A 78 -0.61 -7.22 7.59
CA GLY A 78 -0.42 -7.28 9.03
C GLY A 78 1.04 -7.13 9.44
N SER A 79 1.29 -6.64 10.66
CA SER A 79 2.64 -6.26 11.13
C SER A 79 3.63 -7.43 11.24
N MET A 80 3.12 -8.65 11.40
CA MET A 80 3.89 -9.92 11.46
C MET A 80 4.16 -10.56 10.10
N LEU A 81 3.62 -9.99 9.02
CA LEU A 81 3.80 -10.45 7.64
C LEU A 81 4.83 -9.55 6.93
N ARG A 82 5.19 -9.91 5.69
CA ARG A 82 5.98 -9.03 4.82
C ARG A 82 5.27 -7.68 4.66
N THR A 83 6.03 -6.60 4.71
CA THR A 83 5.47 -5.26 4.50
C THR A 83 5.03 -5.11 3.05
N LYS A 84 3.79 -4.66 2.85
CA LYS A 84 3.18 -4.45 1.54
C LYS A 84 3.41 -3.01 1.08
N ILE A 85 3.38 -2.76 -0.23
CA ILE A 85 3.38 -1.40 -0.77
C ILE A 85 2.12 -1.12 -1.61
N ASN A 86 1.66 0.12 -1.56
CA ASN A 86 0.59 0.65 -2.40
C ASN A 86 1.13 1.67 -3.40
N VAL A 87 0.58 1.63 -4.62
CA VAL A 87 0.83 2.61 -5.67
C VAL A 87 -0.46 3.36 -5.99
N ASN A 88 -0.43 4.68 -5.84
CA ASN A 88 -1.55 5.55 -6.22
C ASN A 88 -1.47 5.88 -7.71
N LEU A 89 -2.55 5.60 -8.43
CA LEU A 89 -2.74 5.92 -9.85
C LEU A 89 -4.13 6.49 -10.05
N GLY A 90 -4.47 6.91 -11.26
CA GLY A 90 -5.82 7.36 -11.57
C GLY A 90 -5.91 8.33 -12.74
N VAL A 91 -7.11 8.35 -13.32
CA VAL A 91 -7.49 9.22 -14.42
C VAL A 91 -7.55 10.66 -13.93
N SER A 92 -6.82 11.53 -14.61
CA SER A 92 -6.77 12.96 -14.33
C SER A 92 -7.23 13.77 -15.54
N ARG A 93 -7.34 15.09 -15.38
CA ARG A 93 -7.63 15.97 -16.51
C ARG A 93 -6.57 15.87 -17.61
N ASP A 94 -5.32 15.59 -17.23
CA ASP A 94 -4.14 15.57 -18.11
C ASP A 94 -3.92 14.21 -18.77
N CYS A 95 -4.47 13.12 -18.20
CA CYS A 95 -4.41 11.78 -18.76
C CYS A 95 -5.79 11.10 -18.66
N LYS A 96 -6.53 11.11 -19.77
CA LYS A 96 -7.93 10.61 -19.85
C LYS A 96 -8.06 9.20 -20.44
N ASP A 97 -6.98 8.64 -20.96
CA ASP A 97 -7.02 7.34 -21.63
C ASP A 97 -6.84 6.21 -20.63
N TYR A 98 -7.92 5.46 -20.40
CA TYR A 98 -7.94 4.31 -19.50
C TYR A 98 -6.93 3.22 -19.88
N ASN A 99 -6.57 3.08 -21.15
CA ASN A 99 -5.58 2.08 -21.57
C ASN A 99 -4.17 2.49 -21.16
N VAL A 100 -3.84 3.78 -21.27
CA VAL A 100 -2.55 4.31 -20.81
C VAL A 100 -2.44 4.19 -19.30
N GLU A 101 -3.51 4.50 -18.57
CA GLU A 101 -3.51 4.35 -17.11
C GLU A 101 -3.41 2.87 -16.70
N MET A 102 -4.09 1.97 -17.40
CA MET A 102 -3.97 0.53 -17.17
C MET A 102 -2.55 0.00 -17.47
N GLN A 103 -1.83 0.56 -18.44
CA GLN A 103 -0.43 0.21 -18.67
C GLN A 103 0.46 0.58 -17.48
N LYS A 104 0.24 1.74 -16.85
CA LYS A 104 0.95 2.13 -15.62
C LYS A 104 0.63 1.18 -14.47
N VAL A 105 -0.64 0.80 -14.33
CA VAL A 105 -1.10 -0.19 -13.35
C VAL A 105 -0.36 -1.50 -13.51
N MET A 106 -0.38 -2.07 -14.72
CA MET A 106 0.30 -3.35 -14.97
C MET A 106 1.82 -3.24 -14.85
N SER A 107 2.41 -2.08 -15.19
CA SER A 107 3.83 -1.82 -14.91
C SER A 107 4.11 -1.85 -13.41
N ALA A 108 3.28 -1.23 -12.58
CA ALA A 108 3.44 -1.24 -11.14
C ALA A 108 3.28 -2.65 -10.55
N VAL A 109 2.30 -3.42 -11.03
CA VAL A 109 2.10 -4.83 -10.66
C VAL A 109 3.33 -5.68 -11.02
N ASN A 110 3.87 -5.51 -12.23
CA ASN A 110 5.06 -6.26 -12.68
C ASN A 110 6.32 -5.89 -11.88
N MET A 111 6.37 -4.69 -11.32
CA MET A 111 7.43 -4.26 -10.39
C MET A 111 7.19 -4.74 -8.94
N GLY A 112 6.11 -5.48 -8.70
CA GLY A 112 5.81 -6.11 -7.42
C GLY A 112 5.06 -5.21 -6.44
N ALA A 113 4.25 -4.25 -6.92
CA ALA A 113 3.27 -3.59 -6.07
C ALA A 113 2.17 -4.56 -5.64
N GLU A 114 1.82 -4.58 -4.36
CA GLU A 114 0.77 -5.48 -3.82
C GLU A 114 -0.62 -4.84 -3.79
N ALA A 115 -0.70 -3.53 -4.02
CA ALA A 115 -1.95 -2.81 -4.15
C ALA A 115 -1.86 -1.63 -5.09
N ILE A 116 -3.01 -1.30 -5.67
CA ILE A 116 -3.23 -0.09 -6.45
C ILE A 116 -4.40 0.66 -5.82
N MET A 117 -4.22 1.95 -5.57
CA MET A 117 -5.33 2.83 -5.24
C MET A 117 -5.72 3.65 -6.46
N ASP A 118 -6.97 3.51 -6.89
CA ASP A 118 -7.58 4.36 -7.90
C ASP A 118 -8.03 5.69 -7.25
N LEU A 119 -7.26 6.73 -7.52
CA LEU A 119 -7.52 8.11 -7.10
C LEU A 119 -8.00 8.97 -8.27
N SER A 120 -8.62 8.36 -9.29
CA SER A 120 -9.23 9.06 -10.41
C SER A 120 -10.10 10.21 -9.94
N SER A 121 -9.94 11.37 -10.57
CA SER A 121 -10.58 12.60 -10.12
C SER A 121 -11.19 13.42 -11.26
N HIS A 122 -11.42 12.81 -12.43
CA HIS A 122 -11.94 13.51 -13.59
C HIS A 122 -12.77 12.60 -14.51
N GLY A 123 -13.85 13.15 -15.07
CA GLY A 123 -14.71 12.44 -16.02
C GLY A 123 -15.58 11.38 -15.36
N ASN A 124 -15.90 10.31 -16.08
CA ASN A 124 -16.52 9.13 -15.48
C ASN A 124 -15.41 8.19 -14.99
N THR A 125 -15.34 7.98 -13.68
CA THR A 125 -14.31 7.14 -13.02
C THR A 125 -14.69 5.66 -13.05
N GLN A 126 -15.98 5.35 -13.06
CA GLN A 126 -16.51 3.98 -12.93
C GLN A 126 -15.99 3.01 -14.01
N PRO A 127 -15.92 3.35 -15.30
CA PRO A 127 -15.42 2.42 -16.32
C PRO A 127 -13.97 1.98 -16.07
N PHE A 128 -13.14 2.89 -15.56
CA PHE A 128 -11.76 2.55 -15.22
C PHE A 128 -11.70 1.67 -13.96
N ARG A 129 -12.46 2.04 -12.92
CA ARG A 129 -12.56 1.25 -11.68
C ARG A 129 -13.03 -0.19 -11.94
N GLN A 130 -14.06 -0.38 -12.76
CA GLN A 130 -14.51 -1.71 -13.19
C GLN A 130 -13.42 -2.43 -13.98
N LYS A 131 -12.72 -1.75 -14.89
CA LYS A 131 -11.62 -2.38 -15.63
C LYS A 131 -10.51 -2.86 -14.68
N LEU A 132 -10.16 -2.08 -13.65
CA LEU A 132 -9.16 -2.47 -12.65
C LEU A 132 -9.55 -3.77 -11.94
N THR A 133 -10.78 -3.85 -11.43
CA THR A 133 -11.24 -5.02 -10.66
C THR A 133 -11.46 -6.27 -11.51
N HIS A 134 -11.51 -6.15 -12.84
CA HIS A 134 -11.60 -7.29 -13.76
C HIS A 134 -10.23 -7.76 -14.29
N GLU A 135 -9.23 -6.88 -14.37
CA GLU A 135 -7.96 -7.15 -15.07
C GLU A 135 -6.71 -7.10 -14.17
N CYS A 136 -6.77 -6.46 -12.99
CA CYS A 136 -5.62 -6.21 -12.14
C CYS A 136 -5.55 -7.22 -10.97
N PRO A 137 -4.55 -8.10 -10.88
CA PRO A 137 -4.56 -9.20 -9.91
C PRO A 137 -4.17 -8.78 -8.48
N VAL A 138 -4.03 -7.50 -8.17
CA VAL A 138 -3.56 -7.02 -6.85
C VAL A 138 -4.66 -6.23 -6.15
N MET A 139 -4.55 -5.99 -4.85
CA MET A 139 -5.61 -5.33 -4.08
C MET A 139 -5.96 -3.94 -4.66
N ILE A 140 -7.25 -3.67 -4.88
CA ILE A 140 -7.74 -2.40 -5.38
C ILE A 140 -8.36 -1.58 -4.26
N GLY A 141 -7.80 -0.38 -4.05
CA GLY A 141 -8.30 0.60 -3.11
C GLY A 141 -8.90 1.83 -3.77
N THR A 142 -9.80 2.52 -3.08
CA THR A 142 -10.36 3.80 -3.56
C THR A 142 -10.62 4.76 -2.41
N VAL A 143 -10.91 6.02 -2.74
CA VAL A 143 -11.36 7.05 -1.79
C VAL A 143 -12.74 7.55 -2.24
N PRO A 144 -13.86 6.95 -1.78
CA PRO A 144 -15.22 7.23 -2.28
C PRO A 144 -15.61 8.70 -2.30
N VAL A 145 -15.16 9.51 -1.32
CA VAL A 145 -15.48 10.94 -1.26
C VAL A 145 -14.99 11.74 -2.48
N TYR A 146 -13.96 11.26 -3.21
CA TYR A 146 -13.53 11.90 -4.45
C TYR A 146 -14.56 11.71 -5.55
N ASP A 147 -15.15 10.52 -5.62
CA ASP A 147 -16.12 10.18 -6.64
C ASP A 147 -17.49 10.76 -6.33
N SER A 148 -17.86 11.00 -5.07
CA SER A 148 -19.15 11.63 -4.74
C SER A 148 -19.38 12.99 -5.41
N VAL A 149 -18.35 13.82 -5.54
CA VAL A 149 -18.47 15.11 -6.24
C VAL A 149 -18.56 14.91 -7.76
N ILE A 150 -17.81 13.94 -8.28
CA ILE A 150 -17.67 13.71 -9.73
C ILE A 150 -18.88 12.98 -10.30
N HIS A 151 -19.32 11.92 -9.62
CA HIS A 151 -20.43 11.06 -9.99
C HIS A 151 -21.74 11.84 -10.08
N TYR A 152 -22.04 12.64 -9.06
CA TYR A 152 -23.28 13.41 -9.02
C TYR A 152 -23.21 14.74 -9.77
N GLN A 153 -22.02 15.20 -10.16
CA GLN A 153 -21.80 16.48 -10.85
C GLN A 153 -22.48 17.67 -10.13
N ARG A 154 -22.49 17.63 -8.81
CA ARG A 154 -23.08 18.63 -7.92
C ARG A 154 -21.99 19.31 -7.10
N ASP A 155 -22.21 20.56 -6.75
CA ASP A 155 -21.35 21.24 -5.80
C ASP A 155 -21.42 20.56 -4.43
N LEU A 156 -20.32 20.61 -3.69
CA LEU A 156 -20.19 19.90 -2.42
C LEU A 156 -21.34 20.20 -1.44
N ALA A 157 -21.78 21.46 -1.35
CA ALA A 157 -22.87 21.88 -0.47
C ALA A 157 -24.24 21.28 -0.81
N GLU A 158 -24.42 20.76 -2.02
CA GLU A 158 -25.67 20.16 -2.50
C GLU A 158 -25.72 18.64 -2.33
N LEU A 159 -24.60 18.04 -1.93
CA LEU A 159 -24.55 16.62 -1.59
C LEU A 159 -25.17 16.38 -0.21
N THR A 160 -25.89 15.28 -0.08
CA THR A 160 -26.48 14.78 1.16
C THR A 160 -25.58 13.71 1.78
N ALA A 161 -25.82 13.36 3.05
CA ALA A 161 -25.11 12.24 3.68
C ALA A 161 -25.27 10.95 2.86
N GLN A 162 -26.50 10.66 2.40
CA GLN A 162 -26.80 9.48 1.60
C GLN A 162 -25.99 9.42 0.29
N ASP A 163 -25.79 10.56 -0.38
CA ASP A 163 -24.97 10.60 -1.61
C ASP A 163 -23.54 10.07 -1.38
N PHE A 164 -22.96 10.29 -0.19
CA PHE A 164 -21.65 9.72 0.14
C PHE A 164 -21.72 8.21 0.38
N ILE A 165 -22.77 7.73 1.04
CA ILE A 165 -22.96 6.30 1.37
C ILE A 165 -23.24 5.49 0.10
N ASP A 166 -24.06 6.02 -0.80
CA ASP A 166 -24.40 5.39 -2.08
C ASP A 166 -23.15 5.17 -2.94
N VAL A 167 -22.17 6.08 -2.89
CA VAL A 167 -20.89 5.93 -3.60
C VAL A 167 -19.99 4.87 -2.95
N VAL A 168 -20.05 4.70 -1.62
CA VAL A 168 -19.36 3.57 -0.97
C VAL A 168 -19.95 2.24 -1.47
N ARG A 169 -21.28 2.15 -1.57
CA ARG A 169 -21.95 0.97 -2.13
C ARG A 169 -21.57 0.75 -3.60
N LEU A 170 -21.58 1.80 -4.41
CA LEU A 170 -21.16 1.73 -5.81
C LEU A 170 -19.75 1.14 -5.97
N HIS A 171 -18.79 1.59 -5.15
CA HIS A 171 -17.42 1.08 -5.17
C HIS A 171 -17.36 -0.39 -4.71
N ALA A 172 -18.15 -0.77 -3.71
CA ALA A 172 -18.23 -2.15 -3.25
C ALA A 172 -18.79 -3.08 -4.34
N GLU A 173 -19.83 -2.64 -5.07
CA GLU A 173 -20.43 -3.37 -6.20
C GLU A 173 -19.48 -3.47 -7.39
N ASP A 174 -18.65 -2.45 -7.63
CA ASP A 174 -17.63 -2.47 -8.69
C ASP A 174 -16.43 -3.38 -8.38
N GLY A 175 -16.36 -3.97 -7.17
CA GLY A 175 -15.34 -4.94 -6.78
C GLY A 175 -14.11 -4.36 -6.09
N VAL A 176 -14.19 -3.15 -5.54
CA VAL A 176 -13.09 -2.56 -4.78
C VAL A 176 -12.83 -3.36 -3.51
N ASP A 177 -11.58 -3.74 -3.24
CA ASP A 177 -11.19 -4.55 -2.07
C ASP A 177 -11.14 -3.76 -0.76
N PHE A 178 -10.77 -2.49 -0.84
CA PHE A 178 -10.77 -1.61 0.32
C PHE A 178 -11.14 -0.16 0.01
N VAL A 179 -11.82 0.49 0.96
CA VAL A 179 -12.25 1.89 0.82
C VAL A 179 -11.64 2.75 1.92
N THR A 180 -11.01 3.85 1.54
CA THR A 180 -10.51 4.86 2.47
C THR A 180 -11.63 5.80 2.88
N LEU A 181 -12.04 5.73 4.14
CA LEU A 181 -13.13 6.52 4.71
C LEU A 181 -12.63 7.42 5.83
N HIS A 182 -12.85 8.72 5.68
CA HIS A 182 -12.37 9.74 6.62
C HIS A 182 -13.38 9.94 7.76
N CYS A 183 -13.70 8.86 8.47
CA CYS A 183 -14.70 8.83 9.55
C CYS A 183 -14.17 9.46 10.86
N GLY A 184 -12.87 9.76 10.91
CA GLY A 184 -12.16 10.17 12.11
C GLY A 184 -12.35 11.63 12.52
N ILE A 185 -12.92 12.47 11.65
CA ILE A 185 -13.19 13.89 11.97
C ILE A 185 -14.66 14.11 12.32
N THR A 186 -14.91 15.02 13.27
CA THR A 186 -16.26 15.35 13.73
C THR A 186 -16.44 16.86 13.79
N ARG A 187 -17.65 17.35 14.09
CA ARG A 187 -17.88 18.79 14.32
C ARG A 187 -16.98 19.36 15.42
N LYS A 188 -16.65 18.58 16.45
CA LYS A 188 -15.66 18.96 17.47
C LYS A 188 -14.28 19.22 16.85
N THR A 189 -13.87 18.41 15.88
CA THR A 189 -12.58 18.58 15.17
C THR A 189 -12.53 19.92 14.43
N ILE A 190 -13.65 20.39 13.87
CA ILE A 190 -13.73 21.72 13.24
C ILE A 190 -13.38 22.83 14.22
N GLU A 191 -13.93 22.79 15.43
CA GLU A 191 -13.63 23.77 16.48
C GLU A 191 -12.16 23.71 16.91
N GLN A 192 -11.60 22.50 17.03
CA GLN A 192 -10.21 22.29 17.42
C GLN A 192 -9.23 22.85 16.40
N ILE A 193 -9.44 22.59 15.11
CA ILE A 193 -8.58 23.11 14.04
C ILE A 193 -8.61 24.64 14.01
N ARG A 194 -9.80 25.24 14.17
CA ARG A 194 -9.94 26.71 14.25
C ARG A 194 -9.17 27.30 15.44
N LYS A 195 -9.08 26.58 16.56
CA LYS A 195 -8.43 27.04 17.79
C LYS A 195 -6.91 26.81 17.79
N HIS A 196 -6.46 25.61 17.41
CA HIS A 196 -5.06 25.19 17.55
C HIS A 196 -4.15 25.65 16.41
N LYS A 197 -4.70 26.00 15.24
CA LYS A 197 -3.98 26.59 14.09
C LYS A 197 -2.71 25.82 13.70
N ARG A 198 -2.89 24.62 13.13
CA ARG A 198 -1.82 23.86 12.48
C ARG A 198 -1.12 24.70 11.41
N LYS A 199 0.17 24.43 11.18
CA LYS A 199 0.97 25.15 10.18
C LYS A 199 0.45 24.91 8.76
N MET A 200 -0.04 23.71 8.46
CA MET A 200 -0.60 23.36 7.15
C MET A 200 -2.09 22.97 7.17
N ASN A 201 -2.82 23.24 8.26
CA ASN A 201 -4.23 22.83 8.42
C ASN A 201 -4.45 21.31 8.14
N ILE A 202 -5.44 20.96 7.32
CA ILE A 202 -5.69 19.61 6.82
C ILE A 202 -5.07 19.49 5.42
N VAL A 203 -4.17 18.52 5.25
CA VAL A 203 -3.55 18.18 3.95
C VAL A 203 -4.15 16.93 3.30
N SER A 204 -5.00 16.20 4.02
CA SER A 204 -5.76 15.11 3.43
C SER A 204 -6.79 15.66 2.45
N ARG A 205 -6.71 15.29 1.17
CA ARG A 205 -7.72 15.69 0.18
C ARG A 205 -9.11 15.20 0.62
N GLY A 206 -9.25 13.93 1.00
CA GLY A 206 -10.55 13.38 1.42
C GLY A 206 -11.02 13.99 2.73
N GLY A 207 -10.12 14.15 3.70
CA GLY A 207 -10.38 14.84 4.95
C GLY A 207 -10.85 16.29 4.74
N SER A 208 -10.22 17.01 3.81
CA SER A 208 -10.55 18.40 3.52
C SER A 208 -11.92 18.56 2.86
N LEU A 209 -12.32 17.62 1.98
CA LEU A 209 -13.64 17.60 1.36
C LEU A 209 -14.73 17.32 2.41
N VAL A 210 -14.55 16.32 3.27
CA VAL A 210 -15.51 16.04 4.35
C VAL A 210 -15.59 17.23 5.31
N PHE A 211 -14.46 17.80 5.72
CA PHE A 211 -14.41 18.98 6.58
C PHE A 211 -15.14 20.19 5.96
N ALA A 212 -14.93 20.44 4.67
CA ALA A 212 -15.59 21.51 3.94
C ALA A 212 -17.10 21.29 3.87
N TRP A 213 -17.54 20.08 3.53
CA TRP A 213 -18.96 19.70 3.50
C TRP A 213 -19.65 19.95 4.84
N MET A 214 -19.05 19.46 5.94
CA MET A 214 -19.57 19.67 7.30
C MET A 214 -19.61 21.16 7.68
N SER A 215 -18.59 21.92 7.28
CA SER A 215 -18.52 23.37 7.56
C SER A 215 -19.58 24.17 6.80
N MET A 216 -19.92 23.77 5.57
CA MET A 216 -20.89 24.46 4.72
C MET A 216 -22.34 24.12 5.10
N THR A 217 -22.60 22.87 5.47
CA THR A 217 -23.96 22.37 5.75
C THR A 217 -24.32 22.44 7.24
N GLY A 218 -23.33 22.44 8.13
CA GLY A 218 -23.53 22.33 9.58
C GLY A 218 -23.85 20.90 10.07
N ASN A 219 -23.87 19.93 9.16
CA ASN A 219 -24.11 18.52 9.46
C ASN A 219 -22.88 17.87 10.12
N GLU A 220 -23.08 16.71 10.76
CA GLU A 220 -21.99 15.86 11.23
C GLU A 220 -21.35 15.08 10.08
N ASN A 221 -20.13 14.57 10.26
CA ASN A 221 -19.45 13.75 9.25
C ASN A 221 -20.34 12.58 8.82
N PRO A 222 -20.70 12.47 7.52
CA PRO A 222 -21.65 11.47 7.06
C PRO A 222 -21.12 10.04 7.25
N PHE A 223 -19.81 9.83 7.08
CA PHE A 223 -19.19 8.53 7.29
C PHE A 223 -19.13 8.12 8.77
N TYR A 224 -19.13 9.10 9.67
CA TYR A 224 -19.15 8.85 11.12
C TYR A 224 -20.57 8.56 11.62
N GLU A 225 -21.54 9.38 11.19
CA GLU A 225 -22.95 9.26 11.57
C GLU A 225 -23.58 7.97 11.04
N HIS A 226 -23.29 7.61 9.78
CA HIS A 226 -23.82 6.42 9.10
C HIS A 226 -22.83 5.23 9.10
N PHE A 227 -21.90 5.18 10.05
CA PHE A 227 -20.82 4.18 10.03
C PHE A 227 -21.33 2.73 10.09
N ASP A 228 -22.44 2.46 10.79
CA ASP A 228 -22.97 1.10 10.91
C ASP A 228 -23.61 0.63 9.58
N GLU A 229 -24.28 1.53 8.85
CA GLU A 229 -24.80 1.28 7.49
C GLU A 229 -23.66 0.98 6.50
N ILE A 230 -22.56 1.73 6.60
CA ILE A 230 -21.33 1.46 5.84
C ILE A 230 -20.77 0.08 6.18
N CYS A 231 -20.77 -0.31 7.46
CA CYS A 231 -20.30 -1.63 7.86
C CYS A 231 -21.19 -2.75 7.27
N GLU A 232 -22.50 -2.54 7.15
CA GLU A 232 -23.40 -3.48 6.48
C GLU A 232 -23.06 -3.64 4.99
N ILE A 233 -22.82 -2.52 4.28
CA ILE A 233 -22.34 -2.52 2.88
C ILE A 233 -21.03 -3.31 2.77
N CYS A 234 -20.05 -2.99 3.61
CA CYS A 234 -18.74 -3.64 3.56
C CYS A 234 -18.82 -5.14 3.88
N ALA A 235 -19.68 -5.54 4.82
CA ALA A 235 -19.89 -6.94 5.16
C ALA A 235 -20.59 -7.74 4.04
N GLU A 236 -21.50 -7.11 3.29
CA GLU A 236 -22.17 -7.71 2.14
C GLU A 236 -21.17 -8.15 1.06
N HIS A 237 -20.17 -7.32 0.79
CA HIS A 237 -19.22 -7.47 -0.31
C HIS A 237 -17.81 -7.96 0.08
N ASP A 238 -17.50 -8.08 1.38
CA ASP A 238 -16.14 -8.32 1.93
C ASP A 238 -15.14 -7.20 1.60
N VAL A 239 -15.61 -5.95 1.69
CA VAL A 239 -14.76 -4.76 1.54
C VAL A 239 -14.08 -4.45 2.87
N THR A 240 -12.76 -4.29 2.84
CA THR A 240 -11.98 -3.83 4.00
C THR A 240 -12.12 -2.31 4.16
N ILE A 241 -12.38 -1.83 5.38
CA ILE A 241 -12.37 -0.39 5.65
C ILE A 241 -10.93 0.05 5.94
N SER A 242 -10.41 0.96 5.13
CA SER A 242 -9.22 1.74 5.45
C SER A 242 -9.65 3.01 6.17
N LEU A 243 -9.49 3.06 7.49
CA LEU A 243 -9.88 4.23 8.29
C LEU A 243 -8.90 5.37 8.04
N GLY A 244 -9.31 6.34 7.24
CA GLY A 244 -8.48 7.42 6.71
C GLY A 244 -8.05 8.44 7.76
N ASP A 245 -6.87 9.03 7.55
CA ASP A 245 -6.18 9.95 8.45
C ASP A 245 -6.36 11.43 8.04
N ALA A 246 -7.58 11.95 8.17
CA ALA A 246 -7.90 13.31 7.72
C ALA A 246 -7.03 14.39 8.40
N CYS A 247 -6.65 14.18 9.66
CA CYS A 247 -5.80 15.06 10.46
C CYS A 247 -4.33 14.65 10.44
N ARG A 248 -3.86 13.88 9.46
CA ARG A 248 -2.43 13.62 9.29
C ARG A 248 -1.61 14.91 9.18
N PRO A 249 -0.35 14.92 9.68
CA PRO A 249 0.54 16.06 9.56
C PRO A 249 1.04 16.22 8.12
N GLY A 250 0.97 17.44 7.61
CA GLY A 250 1.54 17.82 6.29
C GLY A 250 2.89 18.51 6.36
N CYS A 251 3.40 18.73 7.57
CA CYS A 251 4.77 19.17 7.81
C CYS A 251 5.21 18.68 9.19
N LEU A 252 6.52 18.66 9.44
CA LEU A 252 7.07 18.16 10.70
C LEU A 252 6.56 18.92 11.93
N ALA A 253 6.20 20.21 11.78
CA ALA A 253 5.72 21.04 12.88
C ALA A 253 4.33 20.61 13.39
N ASP A 254 3.55 19.93 12.55
CA ASP A 254 2.21 19.45 12.87
C ASP A 254 2.22 17.97 13.33
N ALA A 255 3.39 17.33 13.34
CA ALA A 255 3.54 15.92 13.68
C ALA A 255 3.24 15.64 15.15
N THR A 256 2.47 14.57 15.38
CA THR A 256 2.04 14.11 16.71
C THR A 256 1.26 15.18 17.47
N ASP A 257 0.53 16.04 16.76
CA ASP A 257 -0.29 17.07 17.38
C ASP A 257 -1.62 16.53 17.93
N VAL A 258 -2.34 17.37 18.67
CA VAL A 258 -3.61 16.99 19.31
C VAL A 258 -4.64 16.53 18.28
N CYS A 259 -4.71 17.18 17.12
CA CYS A 259 -5.69 16.83 16.08
C CYS A 259 -5.42 15.43 15.52
N GLN A 260 -4.16 15.11 15.22
CA GLN A 260 -3.77 13.79 14.75
C GLN A 260 -4.10 12.70 15.78
N ILE A 261 -3.71 12.90 17.06
CA ILE A 261 -3.90 11.89 18.10
C ILE A 261 -5.38 11.71 18.45
N GLU A 262 -6.18 12.78 18.51
CA GLU A 262 -7.61 12.65 18.78
C GLU A 262 -8.37 11.96 17.63
N GLU A 263 -7.96 12.16 16.38
CA GLU A 263 -8.48 11.37 15.27
C GLU A 263 -8.14 9.89 15.46
N LEU A 264 -6.88 9.56 15.72
CA LEU A 264 -6.44 8.17 15.90
C LEU A 264 -7.20 7.45 17.02
N VAL A 265 -7.48 8.13 18.15
CA VAL A 265 -8.34 7.59 19.23
C VAL A 265 -9.71 7.21 18.69
N ARG A 266 -10.34 8.07 17.91
CA ARG A 266 -11.65 7.81 17.30
C ARG A 266 -11.59 6.67 16.28
N LEU A 267 -10.51 6.58 15.50
CA LEU A 267 -10.32 5.45 14.58
C LEU A 267 -10.20 4.12 15.35
N GLY A 268 -9.61 4.10 16.54
CA GLY A 268 -9.61 2.92 17.43
C GLY A 268 -11.02 2.51 17.89
N GLU A 269 -11.89 3.46 18.18
CA GLU A 269 -13.30 3.20 18.51
C GLU A 269 -14.06 2.63 17.30
N LEU A 270 -13.87 3.24 16.13
CA LEU A 270 -14.49 2.79 14.87
C LEU A 270 -13.98 1.42 14.43
N THR A 271 -12.72 1.10 14.73
CA THR A 271 -12.15 -0.25 14.50
C THR A 271 -12.97 -1.30 15.25
N LYS A 272 -13.26 -1.08 16.55
CA LYS A 272 -14.09 -2.00 17.35
C LYS A 272 -15.51 -2.13 16.79
N ARG A 273 -16.09 -1.01 16.36
CA ARG A 273 -17.43 -0.99 15.75
C ARG A 273 -17.47 -1.82 14.48
N ALA A 274 -16.56 -1.60 13.53
CA ALA A 274 -16.48 -2.39 12.30
C ALA A 274 -16.22 -3.88 12.59
N TRP A 275 -15.33 -4.19 13.54
CA TRP A 275 -15.12 -5.57 13.98
C TRP A 275 -16.36 -6.23 14.57
N ALA A 276 -17.27 -5.49 15.23
CA ALA A 276 -18.54 -6.05 15.70
C ALA A 276 -19.45 -6.50 14.54
N HIS A 277 -19.29 -5.91 13.35
CA HIS A 277 -19.98 -6.30 12.11
C HIS A 277 -19.20 -7.34 11.29
N ASN A 278 -18.11 -7.90 11.84
CA ASN A 278 -17.15 -8.75 11.11
C ASN A 278 -16.53 -8.06 9.88
N VAL A 279 -16.43 -6.73 9.86
CA VAL A 279 -15.76 -6.01 8.77
C VAL A 279 -14.27 -5.89 9.08
N GLN A 280 -13.43 -6.21 8.10
CA GLN A 280 -11.98 -6.08 8.20
C GLN A 280 -11.60 -4.59 8.21
N VAL A 281 -10.59 -4.24 9.01
CA VAL A 281 -10.14 -2.84 9.16
C VAL A 281 -8.63 -2.77 9.04
N MET A 282 -8.16 -1.76 8.32
CA MET A 282 -6.83 -1.19 8.49
C MET A 282 -6.96 0.28 8.84
N VAL A 283 -5.96 0.84 9.53
CA VAL A 283 -5.94 2.23 9.96
C VAL A 283 -4.90 2.96 9.12
N GLU A 284 -5.22 4.15 8.61
CA GLU A 284 -4.26 5.01 7.94
C GLU A 284 -3.51 5.89 8.95
N GLY A 285 -2.26 6.22 8.61
CA GLY A 285 -1.32 6.88 9.49
C GLY A 285 -0.46 7.92 8.80
N PRO A 286 0.27 8.70 9.60
CA PRO A 286 0.73 10.03 9.23
C PRO A 286 1.62 10.11 8.01
N GLY A 287 1.62 11.32 7.42
CA GLY A 287 2.47 11.72 6.31
C GLY A 287 3.83 12.28 6.75
N HIS A 288 3.88 13.48 7.35
CA HIS A 288 5.15 14.13 7.71
C HIS A 288 5.46 13.96 9.19
N VAL A 289 6.50 13.20 9.53
CA VAL A 289 6.85 12.88 10.93
C VAL A 289 8.36 12.88 11.09
N PRO A 290 8.94 13.67 12.00
CA PRO A 290 10.39 13.68 12.21
C PRO A 290 10.83 12.30 12.71
N LEU A 291 12.00 11.83 12.25
CA LEU A 291 12.45 10.45 12.42
C LEU A 291 12.34 9.94 13.87
N ASN A 292 12.64 10.78 14.85
CA ASN A 292 12.59 10.45 16.27
C ASN A 292 11.18 10.18 16.83
N GLN A 293 10.12 10.52 16.08
CA GLN A 293 8.72 10.31 16.47
C GLN A 293 8.05 9.14 15.72
N VAL A 294 8.68 8.60 14.67
CA VAL A 294 8.07 7.58 13.81
C VAL A 294 7.72 6.31 14.59
N ALA A 295 8.67 5.74 15.33
CA ALA A 295 8.43 4.53 16.12
C ALA A 295 7.38 4.75 17.23
N ALA A 296 7.36 5.94 17.84
CA ALA A 296 6.36 6.27 18.86
C ALA A 296 4.93 6.29 18.28
N ASN A 297 4.74 6.81 17.06
CA ASN A 297 3.44 6.79 16.38
C ASN A 297 2.96 5.35 16.14
N MET A 298 3.87 4.41 15.81
CA MET A 298 3.52 3.00 15.62
C MET A 298 3.03 2.35 16.93
N GLU A 299 3.74 2.57 18.04
CA GLU A 299 3.33 2.01 19.34
C GLU A 299 2.00 2.59 19.85
N VAL A 300 1.75 3.88 19.61
CA VAL A 300 0.48 4.54 19.93
C VAL A 300 -0.67 3.91 19.14
N GLN A 301 -0.53 3.78 17.81
CA GLN A 301 -1.57 3.15 16.99
C GLN A 301 -1.82 1.71 17.40
N LYS A 302 -0.76 0.91 17.58
CA LYS A 302 -0.88 -0.51 17.97
C LYS A 302 -1.69 -0.67 19.25
N SER A 303 -1.48 0.23 20.22
CA SER A 303 -2.20 0.21 21.50
C SER A 303 -3.66 0.65 21.36
N ILE A 304 -3.92 1.77 20.68
CA ILE A 304 -5.25 2.37 20.56
C ILE A 304 -6.15 1.56 19.62
N CYS A 305 -5.59 1.10 18.51
CA CYS A 305 -6.30 0.36 17.46
C CYS A 305 -6.14 -1.16 17.60
N MET A 306 -5.71 -1.64 18.77
CA MET A 306 -5.70 -3.06 19.16
C MET A 306 -4.91 -3.98 18.21
N GLY A 307 -3.85 -3.44 17.61
CA GLY A 307 -3.02 -4.16 16.64
C GLY A 307 -3.64 -4.31 15.25
N ALA A 308 -4.70 -3.57 14.92
CA ALA A 308 -5.17 -3.46 13.53
C ALA A 308 -4.01 -3.03 12.61
N PRO A 309 -3.94 -3.54 11.37
CA PRO A 309 -2.88 -3.19 10.44
C PRO A 309 -2.76 -1.68 10.23
N PHE A 310 -1.53 -1.17 10.24
CA PHE A 310 -1.26 0.26 10.06
C PHE A 310 -0.72 0.52 8.65
N TYR A 311 -1.36 1.46 7.95
CA TYR A 311 -1.07 1.87 6.59
C TYR A 311 -0.59 3.32 6.56
N VAL A 312 0.69 3.56 6.24
CA VAL A 312 1.32 4.89 6.37
C VAL A 312 1.76 5.46 5.04
N LEU A 313 1.65 6.79 4.87
CA LEU A 313 2.12 7.52 3.68
C LEU A 313 3.55 8.00 3.89
N GLY A 314 4.55 7.21 3.45
CA GLY A 314 5.94 7.42 3.83
C GLY A 314 6.23 6.80 5.20
N PRO A 315 6.42 7.56 6.29
CA PRO A 315 6.32 9.03 6.42
C PRO A 315 7.55 9.81 5.94
N LEU A 316 7.35 11.06 5.50
CA LEU A 316 8.42 12.01 5.19
C LEU A 316 9.08 12.50 6.48
N VAL A 317 10.40 12.31 6.59
CA VAL A 317 11.17 12.67 7.80
C VAL A 317 11.78 14.06 7.76
N THR A 318 11.65 14.76 6.64
CA THR A 318 12.13 16.13 6.42
C THR A 318 11.34 16.81 5.29
N ASP A 319 11.04 18.11 5.44
CA ASP A 319 10.19 18.88 4.52
C ASP A 319 11.01 19.68 3.48
N ILE A 320 12.34 19.57 3.50
CA ILE A 320 13.23 20.47 2.75
C ILE A 320 13.81 19.86 1.46
N ALA A 321 13.30 18.71 1.02
CA ALA A 321 13.82 18.00 -0.16
C ALA A 321 12.75 17.67 -1.22
N PRO A 322 11.87 18.63 -1.62
CA PRO A 322 10.93 18.39 -2.71
C PRO A 322 11.68 18.00 -3.99
N GLY A 323 11.16 17.05 -4.75
CA GLY A 323 11.88 16.37 -5.84
C GLY A 323 12.60 15.09 -5.40
N TYR A 324 12.77 14.90 -4.09
CA TYR A 324 13.41 13.72 -3.48
C TYR A 324 12.57 13.13 -2.34
N ASP A 325 11.27 13.42 -2.33
CA ASP A 325 10.40 12.98 -1.24
C ASP A 325 10.21 11.46 -1.19
N HIS A 326 10.38 10.75 -2.31
CA HIS A 326 10.52 9.30 -2.32
C HIS A 326 11.67 8.79 -1.40
N ILE A 327 12.76 9.55 -1.26
CA ILE A 327 13.88 9.21 -0.37
C ILE A 327 13.54 9.56 1.08
N THR A 328 13.01 10.77 1.32
CA THR A 328 12.63 11.20 2.68
C THR A 328 11.56 10.29 3.27
N ALA A 329 10.61 9.86 2.43
CA ALA A 329 9.57 8.90 2.74
C ALA A 329 10.13 7.48 2.95
N ALA A 330 11.09 7.02 2.13
CA ALA A 330 11.67 5.68 2.30
C ALA A 330 12.41 5.53 3.63
N ILE A 331 13.08 6.59 4.12
CA ILE A 331 13.75 6.59 5.43
C ILE A 331 12.71 6.41 6.55
N GLY A 332 11.64 7.20 6.54
CA GLY A 332 10.58 7.09 7.54
C GLY A 332 9.81 5.79 7.42
N GLY A 333 9.50 5.35 6.20
CA GLY A 333 8.78 4.12 5.91
C GLY A 333 9.52 2.88 6.37
N ALA A 334 10.84 2.82 6.19
CA ALA A 334 11.65 1.71 6.73
C ALA A 334 11.58 1.65 8.26
N VAL A 335 11.66 2.80 8.94
CA VAL A 335 11.55 2.84 10.42
C VAL A 335 10.13 2.52 10.88
N ALA A 336 9.11 3.01 10.19
CA ALA A 336 7.71 2.74 10.50
C ALA A 336 7.40 1.25 10.34
N ALA A 337 7.77 0.65 9.21
CA ALA A 337 7.56 -0.76 8.93
C ALA A 337 8.36 -1.67 9.88
N ALA A 338 9.62 -1.33 10.18
CA ALA A 338 10.42 -2.07 11.17
C ALA A 338 9.79 -1.99 12.58
N SER A 339 9.05 -0.92 12.85
CA SER A 339 8.32 -0.69 14.10
C SER A 339 6.86 -1.19 14.07
N GLY A 340 6.42 -1.82 12.98
CA GLY A 340 5.11 -2.49 12.89
C GLY A 340 4.13 -1.98 11.85
N ALA A 341 4.48 -0.99 11.01
CA ALA A 341 3.62 -0.65 9.86
C ALA A 341 3.54 -1.84 8.88
N ALA A 342 2.31 -2.19 8.51
CA ALA A 342 2.02 -3.35 7.67
C ALA A 342 2.04 -3.01 6.18
N PHE A 343 1.78 -1.75 5.85
CA PHE A 343 1.50 -1.29 4.51
C PHE A 343 2.08 0.11 4.31
N LEU A 344 2.83 0.31 3.24
CA LEU A 344 3.45 1.60 2.91
C LEU A 344 2.79 2.15 1.65
N CYS A 345 2.18 3.34 1.75
CA CYS A 345 1.80 4.10 0.57
C CYS A 345 3.08 4.75 0.04
N TYR A 346 3.39 4.47 -1.22
CA TYR A 346 4.57 5.03 -1.83
C TYR A 346 4.53 6.56 -1.89
N VAL A 347 5.69 7.16 -2.04
CA VAL A 347 5.83 8.58 -2.34
C VAL A 347 6.73 8.70 -3.55
N THR A 348 6.37 9.56 -4.49
CA THR A 348 7.11 9.73 -5.74
C THR A 348 8.06 10.92 -5.66
N PRO A 349 9.06 11.04 -6.55
CA PRO A 349 9.84 12.28 -6.69
C PRO A 349 8.96 13.52 -6.96
N ALA A 350 7.81 13.35 -7.61
CA ALA A 350 6.88 14.41 -7.96
C ALA A 350 5.97 14.88 -6.81
N GLU A 351 6.03 14.24 -5.64
CA GLU A 351 5.25 14.64 -4.47
C GLU A 351 5.48 16.13 -4.15
N HIS A 352 4.42 16.84 -3.77
CA HIS A 352 4.39 18.29 -3.56
C HIS A 352 4.69 19.17 -4.79
N LEU A 353 4.93 18.59 -5.97
CA LEU A 353 5.34 19.34 -7.16
C LEU A 353 4.38 19.15 -8.35
N ALA A 354 4.00 17.92 -8.67
CA ALA A 354 3.24 17.62 -9.89
C ALA A 354 2.55 16.24 -9.82
N LEU A 355 1.80 15.91 -10.86
CA LEU A 355 1.38 14.53 -11.11
C LEU A 355 2.60 13.69 -11.54
N PRO A 356 2.78 12.47 -11.00
CA PRO A 356 3.92 11.63 -11.34
C PRO A 356 3.84 11.12 -12.77
N ASN A 357 4.99 11.11 -13.46
CA ASN A 357 5.17 10.43 -14.73
C ASN A 357 5.59 8.95 -14.49
N VAL A 358 5.83 8.20 -15.57
CA VAL A 358 6.19 6.76 -15.50
C VAL A 358 7.49 6.52 -14.72
N ASP A 359 8.49 7.39 -14.89
CA ASP A 359 9.76 7.28 -14.18
C ASP A 359 9.59 7.62 -12.68
N ASP A 360 8.79 8.64 -12.36
CA ASP A 360 8.45 8.98 -10.97
C ASP A 360 7.77 7.82 -10.24
N VAL A 361 6.84 7.12 -10.93
CA VAL A 361 6.18 5.92 -10.41
C VAL A 361 7.20 4.80 -10.19
N LYS A 362 8.08 4.54 -11.16
CA LYS A 362 9.15 3.54 -11.03
C LYS A 362 10.05 3.83 -9.83
N GLN A 363 10.51 5.08 -9.67
CA GLN A 363 11.36 5.48 -8.55
C GLN A 363 10.65 5.35 -7.20
N GLY A 364 9.38 5.76 -7.11
CA GLY A 364 8.57 5.61 -5.89
C GLY A 364 8.36 4.15 -5.48
N ILE A 365 8.11 3.27 -6.45
CA ILE A 365 7.98 1.82 -6.21
C ILE A 365 9.29 1.25 -5.69
N VAL A 366 10.40 1.49 -6.38
CA VAL A 366 11.72 0.98 -5.98
C VAL A 366 12.10 1.47 -4.59
N ALA A 367 11.93 2.76 -4.29
CA ALA A 367 12.21 3.32 -2.97
C ALA A 367 11.37 2.65 -1.85
N SER A 368 10.08 2.43 -2.11
CA SER A 368 9.17 1.80 -1.15
C SER A 368 9.44 0.30 -0.97
N LYS A 369 9.78 -0.44 -2.05
CA LYS A 369 10.19 -1.85 -1.96
C LYS A 369 11.49 -2.00 -1.18
N ILE A 370 12.45 -1.08 -1.35
CA ILE A 370 13.68 -1.06 -0.55
C ILE A 370 13.35 -0.84 0.93
N ALA A 371 12.49 0.13 1.25
CA ALA A 371 12.06 0.42 2.61
C ALA A 371 11.34 -0.78 3.26
N ALA A 372 10.39 -1.39 2.54
CA ALA A 372 9.65 -2.57 2.98
C ALA A 372 10.59 -3.77 3.22
N HIS A 373 11.50 -4.05 2.28
CA HIS A 373 12.46 -5.15 2.38
C HIS A 373 13.43 -4.97 3.55
N ALA A 374 13.98 -3.76 3.73
CA ALA A 374 14.85 -3.44 4.87
C ALA A 374 14.12 -3.65 6.21
N ALA A 375 12.85 -3.26 6.28
CA ALA A 375 12.01 -3.49 7.44
C ALA A 375 11.71 -4.98 7.67
N ASP A 376 11.46 -5.75 6.62
CA ASP A 376 11.22 -7.20 6.71
C ASP A 376 12.44 -7.96 7.24
N ILE A 377 13.65 -7.57 6.84
CA ILE A 377 14.90 -8.07 7.42
C ILE A 377 14.96 -7.72 8.92
N ALA A 378 14.68 -6.46 9.28
CA ALA A 378 14.73 -6.01 10.67
C ALA A 378 13.71 -6.72 11.57
N LYS A 379 12.52 -7.02 11.04
CA LYS A 379 11.46 -7.80 11.71
C LYS A 379 11.78 -9.29 11.82
N GLY A 380 12.78 -9.79 11.07
CA GLY A 380 13.09 -11.21 11.00
C GLY A 380 12.01 -12.03 10.28
N ILE A 381 11.40 -11.45 9.24
CA ILE A 381 10.43 -12.18 8.40
C ILE A 381 11.14 -13.37 7.73
N PRO A 382 10.53 -14.58 7.71
CA PRO A 382 11.14 -15.75 7.09
C PRO A 382 11.59 -15.47 5.66
N HIS A 383 12.81 -15.93 5.32
CA HIS A 383 13.41 -15.82 3.99
C HIS A 383 13.66 -14.39 3.48
N ALA A 384 13.40 -13.34 4.27
CA ALA A 384 13.59 -11.97 3.82
C ALA A 384 15.05 -11.69 3.42
N ARG A 385 16.04 -12.17 4.20
CA ARG A 385 17.46 -11.93 3.91
C ARG A 385 18.07 -12.88 2.87
N ASP A 386 17.37 -13.95 2.48
CA ASP A 386 17.94 -14.98 1.61
C ASP A 386 18.41 -14.42 0.25
N ILE A 387 17.73 -13.40 -0.27
CA ILE A 387 18.12 -12.75 -1.53
C ILE A 387 19.35 -11.85 -1.38
N ASP A 388 19.52 -11.19 -0.23
CA ASP A 388 20.72 -10.41 0.11
C ASP A 388 21.94 -11.31 0.25
N ASP A 389 21.76 -12.46 0.91
CA ASP A 389 22.84 -13.45 1.08
C ASP A 389 23.24 -14.03 -0.30
N LYS A 390 22.28 -14.32 -1.19
CA LYS A 390 22.55 -14.71 -2.60
C LYS A 390 23.26 -13.62 -3.40
N MET A 391 22.87 -12.36 -3.23
CA MET A 391 23.57 -11.22 -3.84
C MET A 391 25.02 -11.15 -3.34
N GLY A 392 25.26 -11.41 -2.06
CA GLY A 392 26.59 -11.52 -1.46
C GLY A 392 27.43 -12.61 -2.12
N ASP A 393 26.85 -13.81 -2.31
CA ASP A 393 27.52 -14.92 -3.00
C ASP A 393 27.85 -14.59 -4.46
N ALA A 394 26.91 -14.00 -5.21
CA ALA A 394 27.13 -13.59 -6.60
C ALA A 394 28.24 -12.52 -6.71
N ARG A 395 28.21 -11.50 -5.82
CA ARG A 395 29.26 -10.47 -5.73
C ARG A 395 30.62 -11.05 -5.42
N ARG A 396 30.69 -12.04 -4.52
CA ARG A 396 31.94 -12.69 -4.12
C ARG A 396 32.65 -13.32 -5.30
N VAL A 397 31.93 -13.91 -6.26
CA VAL A 397 32.53 -14.54 -7.45
C VAL A 397 32.50 -13.64 -8.69
N LEU A 398 32.12 -12.37 -8.54
CA LEU A 398 31.99 -11.40 -9.62
C LEU A 398 31.02 -11.85 -10.75
N ASP A 399 30.01 -12.64 -10.42
CA ASP A 399 28.98 -13.07 -11.36
C ASP A 399 27.95 -11.94 -11.51
N TRP A 400 28.08 -11.18 -12.59
CA TRP A 400 27.20 -10.04 -12.87
C TRP A 400 25.78 -10.46 -13.22
N ASP A 401 25.61 -11.53 -13.98
CA ASP A 401 24.28 -12.02 -14.37
C ASP A 401 23.50 -12.51 -13.14
N ALA A 402 24.17 -13.23 -12.22
CA ALA A 402 23.56 -13.63 -10.95
C ALA A 402 23.26 -12.43 -10.04
N GLN A 403 24.10 -11.38 -10.03
CA GLN A 403 23.80 -10.14 -9.31
C GLN A 403 22.56 -9.44 -9.88
N PHE A 404 22.45 -9.32 -11.21
CA PHE A 404 21.29 -8.71 -11.84
C PHE A 404 20.02 -9.49 -11.56
N ALA A 405 20.08 -10.83 -11.59
CA ALA A 405 18.93 -11.68 -11.24
C ALA A 405 18.45 -11.50 -9.78
N CYS A 406 19.32 -11.03 -8.88
CA CYS A 406 18.96 -10.75 -7.49
C CYS A 406 18.47 -9.31 -7.25
N ALA A 407 18.65 -8.40 -8.21
CA ALA A 407 18.33 -6.99 -8.04
C ALA A 407 16.81 -6.74 -8.08
N LEU A 408 16.33 -5.76 -7.31
CA LEU A 408 14.94 -5.28 -7.40
C LEU A 408 14.63 -4.63 -8.77
N ASP A 409 15.63 -4.01 -9.39
CA ASP A 409 15.53 -3.40 -10.72
C ASP A 409 16.75 -3.81 -11.58
N PRO A 410 16.72 -5.04 -12.15
CA PRO A 410 17.83 -5.58 -12.92
C PRO A 410 18.18 -4.73 -14.14
N GLU A 411 17.18 -4.11 -14.78
CA GLU A 411 17.36 -3.30 -15.98
C GLU A 411 18.22 -2.08 -15.70
N THR A 412 17.92 -1.34 -14.61
CA THR A 412 18.72 -0.17 -14.21
C THR A 412 20.13 -0.58 -13.80
N ALA A 413 20.27 -1.67 -13.02
CA ALA A 413 21.57 -2.16 -12.60
C ALA A 413 22.47 -2.53 -13.80
N LYS A 414 21.90 -3.23 -14.79
CA LYS A 414 22.59 -3.61 -16.02
C LYS A 414 22.93 -2.40 -16.89
N ALA A 415 22.00 -1.46 -17.07
CA ALA A 415 22.23 -0.25 -17.85
C ALA A 415 23.40 0.59 -17.29
N ILE A 416 23.50 0.72 -15.95
CA ILE A 416 24.62 1.42 -15.31
C ILE A 416 25.95 0.72 -15.59
N ARG A 417 25.96 -0.62 -15.51
CA ARG A 417 27.14 -1.44 -15.80
C ARG A 417 27.60 -1.28 -17.25
N ASP A 418 26.68 -1.47 -18.19
CA ASP A 418 26.96 -1.46 -19.63
C ASP A 418 27.44 -0.09 -20.09
N ALA A 419 26.89 1.00 -19.52
CA ALA A 419 27.31 2.36 -19.84
C ALA A 419 28.73 2.71 -19.35
N ARG A 420 29.30 1.92 -18.42
CA ARG A 420 30.55 2.23 -17.70
C ARG A 420 31.39 0.97 -17.48
N LEU A 421 31.63 0.19 -18.54
CA LEU A 421 32.48 -1.00 -18.47
C LEU A 421 33.95 -0.63 -18.16
N PRO A 422 34.66 -1.46 -17.38
CA PRO A 422 36.11 -1.35 -17.20
C PRO A 422 36.85 -1.76 -18.49
N GLU A 423 38.18 -1.67 -18.45
CA GLU A 423 39.03 -2.13 -19.55
C GLU A 423 39.01 -3.67 -19.68
N ASP A 424 39.28 -4.18 -20.88
CA ASP A 424 39.09 -5.60 -21.23
C ASP A 424 39.90 -6.56 -20.34
N ASP A 425 41.09 -6.15 -19.89
CA ASP A 425 42.01 -6.96 -19.08
C ASP A 425 41.55 -7.14 -17.62
N HIS A 426 40.46 -6.50 -17.21
CA HIS A 426 39.81 -6.67 -15.91
C HIS A 426 38.27 -6.50 -15.99
N SER A 427 37.70 -7.00 -17.09
CA SER A 427 36.28 -6.93 -17.42
C SER A 427 35.33 -7.64 -16.45
N ASP A 428 35.86 -8.52 -15.59
CA ASP A 428 35.15 -9.17 -14.50
C ASP A 428 34.81 -8.20 -13.34
N THR A 429 35.54 -7.10 -13.19
CA THR A 429 35.35 -6.14 -12.09
C THR A 429 34.47 -4.94 -12.46
N CYS A 430 34.11 -4.08 -11.49
CA CYS A 430 33.47 -2.79 -11.79
C CYS A 430 34.48 -1.71 -12.18
N SER A 431 34.04 -0.71 -12.95
CA SER A 431 34.87 0.43 -13.34
C SER A 431 35.26 1.35 -12.19
N MET A 432 34.68 1.17 -10.99
CA MET A 432 35.03 2.01 -9.83
C MET A 432 36.45 1.73 -9.32
N CYS A 433 36.87 0.46 -9.30
CA CYS A 433 38.20 0.07 -8.80
C CYS A 433 39.05 -0.62 -9.87
N GLY A 434 38.43 -1.20 -10.90
CA GLY A 434 39.13 -1.97 -11.92
C GLY A 434 40.04 -3.05 -11.31
N LYS A 435 41.31 -3.07 -11.73
CA LYS A 435 42.34 -3.96 -11.17
C LYS A 435 42.50 -3.88 -9.64
N PHE A 436 42.17 -2.75 -9.01
CA PHE A 436 42.19 -2.57 -7.55
C PHE A 436 40.95 -3.13 -6.83
N CYS A 437 40.10 -3.89 -7.51
CA CYS A 437 38.93 -4.52 -6.90
C CYS A 437 39.33 -5.37 -5.68
N ALA A 438 38.78 -5.02 -4.51
CA ALA A 438 39.05 -5.71 -3.26
C ALA A 438 38.59 -7.18 -3.30
N VAL A 439 37.42 -7.46 -3.87
CA VAL A 439 36.88 -8.83 -3.96
C VAL A 439 37.78 -9.71 -4.84
N ARG A 440 38.13 -9.25 -6.04
CA ARG A 440 39.08 -9.93 -6.95
C ARG A 440 40.40 -10.23 -6.24
N SER A 441 41.00 -9.20 -5.64
CA SER A 441 42.30 -9.29 -4.98
C SER A 441 42.27 -10.28 -3.81
N MET A 442 41.24 -10.23 -2.98
CA MET A 442 41.07 -11.16 -1.85
C MET A 442 40.87 -12.60 -2.32
N ASN A 443 40.05 -12.83 -3.35
CA ASN A 443 39.86 -14.18 -3.89
C ASN A 443 41.16 -14.76 -4.44
N LYS A 444 41.90 -13.98 -5.24
CA LYS A 444 43.22 -14.37 -5.76
C LYS A 444 44.20 -14.67 -4.62
N ALA A 445 44.27 -13.79 -3.62
CA ALA A 445 45.13 -13.99 -2.45
C ALA A 445 44.82 -15.30 -1.71
N LEU A 446 43.55 -15.59 -1.47
CA LEU A 446 43.10 -16.81 -0.80
C LEU A 446 43.31 -18.08 -1.66
N ALA A 447 43.29 -17.95 -2.98
CA ALA A 447 43.62 -19.02 -3.92
C ALA A 447 45.14 -19.22 -4.12
N GLY A 448 45.98 -18.35 -3.54
CA GLY A 448 47.43 -18.38 -3.76
C GLY A 448 47.86 -17.90 -5.16
N GLU A 449 47.00 -17.16 -5.85
CA GLU A 449 47.25 -16.61 -7.18
C GLU A 449 48.03 -15.29 -7.11
N TYR A 450 48.76 -14.99 -8.18
CA TYR A 450 49.41 -13.68 -8.33
C TYR A 450 48.37 -12.59 -8.57
N ILE A 451 48.54 -11.46 -7.87
CA ILE A 451 47.62 -10.32 -7.94
C ILE A 451 48.25 -9.26 -8.85
N ASP A 452 47.70 -9.16 -10.06
CA ASP A 452 48.02 -8.13 -11.04
C ASP A 452 47.19 -6.86 -10.77
N ILE A 453 47.85 -5.85 -10.21
CA ILE A 453 47.24 -4.56 -9.85
C ILE A 453 47.62 -3.45 -10.85
N LEU A 454 48.73 -3.62 -11.57
CA LEU A 454 49.24 -2.68 -12.58
C LEU A 454 48.97 -3.18 -13.99
#